data_AF-A0A6P2AEK3-F1
#
_entry.id   AF-A0A6P2AEK3-F1
#
_cell.length_a   1.000
_cell.length_b   1.000
_cell.length_c   1.000
_cell.angle_alpha   90.00
_cell.angle_beta   90.00
_cell.angle_gamma   90.00
#
_symmetry.space_group_name_H-M   'P 1'
#
loop_
_entity.id
_entity.type
_entity.pdbx_description
1 polymer ?
#
loop_
_entity_poly.entity_id
_entity_poly.type
_entity_poly.pdbx_seq_one_letter_code
_entity_poly.pdbx_strand_id
1 'polypeptide(L)'
;MKDPIILPSKKTLTPTEDSYWKDLLYRVTKIGTELEVAPPKRIKRAVFEEEINQALEPSHSLDKLGCNGVLDVTPEHCGIEIRIIGRQPHFRKLQEQYSKIFQVLQDKGARPKATCGLHFHLLTPGLGEPVPELILANLWNLTRRYAPELKFITSGGEKRESLCRRRNHNSHLEMVNLSPGMMSIKEIKTALKKSHRVPEHQNFLNLEHIDFTETGDIFPFHIEFRFPDADFSATAITAKTFLFLAMLLKAVDLSQYGVIHVGKVQAWRRKVEILDELSNNQGNLAASDTSGVTDEMIEELRQGCYELLDLLAPTFNRFIDNPALDILTALAEQPISLMRCAGYDWTEIESILANRANQDEIGFDETDRRLMQCIELGEWDNLASPDAWRWHAARNLYLTPQSLERRLQELDKLRGLSWDSRQGKMVFQS
;
A
#
# COMPACT_ATOMS: atom_id res chain seq x y z
N MET A 1 -8.82 16.46 11.08
CA MET A 1 -8.35 17.85 11.16
C MET A 1 -7.81 18.30 9.81
N LYS A 2 -8.41 19.32 9.19
CA LYS A 2 -7.95 19.89 7.91
C LYS A 2 -6.61 20.65 7.99
N ASP A 3 -6.15 21.03 9.18
CA ASP A 3 -4.93 21.84 9.34
C ASP A 3 -3.84 21.09 10.13
N PRO A 4 -2.78 20.57 9.47
CA PRO A 4 -1.62 20.06 10.19
C PRO A 4 -0.91 21.21 10.91
N ILE A 5 -0.47 20.96 12.14
CA ILE A 5 0.49 21.86 12.79
C ILE A 5 1.84 21.58 12.13
N ILE A 6 2.42 22.57 11.46
CA ILE A 6 3.71 22.43 10.79
C ILE A 6 4.78 23.07 11.67
N LEU A 7 5.81 22.29 12.01
CA LEU A 7 6.97 22.79 12.72
C LEU A 7 7.92 23.44 11.72
N PRO A 8 8.31 24.71 11.92
CA PRO A 8 9.28 25.36 11.06
C PRO A 8 10.58 24.55 11.05
N SER A 9 10.97 24.07 9.88
CA SER A 9 12.28 23.45 9.66
C SER A 9 13.16 24.43 8.90
N LYS A 10 14.45 24.50 9.25
CA LYS A 10 15.44 25.29 8.50
C LYS A 10 15.72 24.70 7.11
N LYS A 11 15.41 23.42 6.91
CA LYS A 11 15.52 22.71 5.64
C LYS A 11 14.11 22.35 5.19
N THR A 12 13.67 22.88 4.05
CA THR A 12 12.45 22.49 3.33
C THR A 12 12.83 22.17 1.90
N LEU A 13 12.04 21.34 1.23
CA LEU A 13 12.21 21.12 -0.20
C LEU A 13 11.66 22.33 -0.97
N THR A 14 12.39 22.76 -1.98
CA THR A 14 11.84 23.64 -3.02
C THR A 14 10.80 22.89 -3.85
N PRO A 15 9.89 23.59 -4.57
CA PRO A 15 8.95 22.92 -5.47
C PRO A 15 9.62 22.04 -6.54
N THR A 16 10.84 22.42 -6.98
CA THR A 16 11.62 21.61 -7.93
C THR A 16 12.14 20.32 -7.28
N GLU A 17 12.70 20.41 -6.07
CA GLU A 17 13.17 19.22 -5.34
C GLU A 17 12.03 18.29 -4.96
N ASP A 18 10.88 18.83 -4.59
CA ASP A 18 9.67 18.06 -4.32
C ASP A 18 9.24 17.24 -5.55
N SER A 19 9.09 17.90 -6.70
CA SER A 19 8.74 17.23 -7.96
C SER A 19 9.75 16.16 -8.32
N TYR A 20 11.04 16.47 -8.16
CA TYR A 20 12.15 15.54 -8.38
C TYR A 20 12.04 14.29 -7.51
N TRP A 21 11.99 14.46 -6.18
CA TRP A 21 11.93 13.34 -5.23
C TRP A 21 10.65 12.53 -5.39
N LYS A 22 9.54 13.18 -5.69
CA LYS A 22 8.26 12.50 -5.89
C LYS A 22 8.26 11.62 -7.15
N ASP A 23 8.79 12.11 -8.27
CA ASP A 23 8.94 11.31 -9.49
C ASP A 23 9.98 10.19 -9.32
N LEU A 24 11.14 10.52 -8.75
CA LEU A 24 12.21 9.55 -8.52
C LEU A 24 11.76 8.41 -7.61
N LEU A 25 11.23 8.72 -6.42
CA LEU A 25 10.77 7.70 -5.47
C LEU A 25 9.61 6.88 -6.04
N TYR A 26 8.69 7.47 -6.81
CA TYR A 26 7.64 6.70 -7.48
C TYR A 26 8.21 5.67 -8.47
N ARG A 27 9.29 6.01 -9.19
CA ARG A 27 9.92 5.11 -10.17
C ARG A 27 10.80 4.03 -9.56
N VAL A 28 11.57 4.38 -8.52
CA VAL A 28 12.60 3.48 -7.98
C VAL A 28 12.15 2.68 -6.76
N THR A 29 11.08 3.10 -6.07
CA THR A 29 10.61 2.37 -4.89
C THR A 29 10.00 1.05 -5.32
N LYS A 30 10.55 -0.05 -4.80
CA LYS A 30 9.91 -1.35 -4.78
C LYS A 30 9.30 -1.57 -3.40
N ILE A 31 8.13 -2.21 -3.37
CA ILE A 31 7.47 -2.57 -2.12
C ILE A 31 7.40 -4.08 -2.03
N GLY A 32 8.35 -4.65 -1.29
CA GLY A 32 8.39 -6.07 -0.98
C GLY A 32 7.54 -6.39 0.24
N THR A 33 7.12 -7.65 0.37
CA THR A 33 6.39 -8.10 1.57
C THR A 33 7.00 -9.36 2.17
N GLU A 34 6.94 -9.46 3.49
CA GLU A 34 7.17 -10.68 4.23
C GLU A 34 5.81 -11.22 4.67
N LEU A 35 5.39 -12.33 4.05
CA LEU A 35 4.14 -13.01 4.36
C LEU A 35 4.42 -14.20 5.27
N GLU A 36 4.03 -14.10 6.53
CA GLU A 36 4.13 -15.19 7.48
C GLU A 36 2.92 -16.13 7.39
N VAL A 37 3.15 -17.44 7.34
CA VAL A 37 2.07 -18.44 7.31
C VAL A 37 2.40 -19.68 8.15
N ALA A 38 1.37 -20.26 8.76
CA ALA A 38 1.51 -21.51 9.50
C ALA A 38 1.24 -22.72 8.61
N PRO A 39 1.95 -23.85 8.82
CA PRO A 39 1.68 -25.08 8.10
C PRO A 39 0.29 -25.66 8.44
N PRO A 40 -0.24 -26.56 7.59
CA PRO A 40 -1.43 -27.33 7.91
C PRO A 40 -1.31 -28.07 9.24
N LYS A 41 -2.44 -28.37 9.87
CA LYS A 41 -2.43 -29.19 11.10
C LYS A 41 -1.77 -30.55 10.78
N ARG A 42 -0.89 -31.01 11.67
CA ARG A 42 -0.19 -32.31 11.59
C ARG A 42 0.88 -32.44 10.49
N ILE A 43 1.16 -31.39 9.72
CA ILE A 43 2.31 -31.35 8.81
C ILE A 43 3.49 -30.69 9.51
N LYS A 44 4.68 -31.30 9.43
CA LYS A 44 5.92 -30.73 9.97
C LYS A 44 6.31 -29.51 9.14
N ARG A 45 6.76 -28.43 9.79
CA ARG A 45 7.20 -27.19 9.11
C ARG A 45 8.16 -27.48 7.94
N ALA A 46 9.20 -28.28 8.17
CA ALA A 46 10.21 -28.56 7.13
C ALA A 46 9.63 -29.23 5.87
N VAL A 47 8.58 -30.06 6.01
CA VAL A 47 7.92 -30.68 4.85
C VAL A 47 7.10 -29.64 4.09
N PHE A 48 6.35 -28.82 4.82
CA PHE A 48 5.57 -27.73 4.23
C PHE A 48 6.47 -26.68 3.55
N GLU A 49 7.58 -26.31 4.18
CA GLU A 49 8.60 -25.41 3.64
C GLU A 49 9.18 -25.92 2.32
N GLU A 50 9.56 -27.20 2.24
CA GLU A 50 10.05 -27.82 1.01
C GLU A 50 8.99 -27.80 -0.10
N GLU A 51 7.75 -28.16 0.23
CA GLU A 51 6.64 -28.13 -0.73
C GLU A 51 6.34 -26.72 -1.26
N ILE A 52 6.43 -25.70 -0.40
CA ILE A 52 6.23 -24.30 -0.79
C ILE A 52 7.41 -23.78 -1.60
N ASN A 53 8.65 -24.13 -1.24
CA ASN A 53 9.84 -23.81 -2.03
C ASN A 53 9.73 -24.37 -3.45
N GLN A 54 9.35 -25.64 -3.59
CA GLN A 54 9.18 -26.28 -4.90
C GLN A 54 8.06 -25.64 -5.73
N ALA A 55 6.94 -25.28 -5.09
CA ALA A 55 5.78 -24.74 -5.80
C ALA A 55 5.94 -23.26 -6.19
N LEU A 56 6.62 -22.46 -5.36
CA LEU A 56 6.81 -21.03 -5.59
C LEU A 56 8.08 -20.70 -6.38
N GLU A 57 9.05 -21.62 -6.46
CA GLU A 57 10.30 -21.46 -7.20
C GLU A 57 10.99 -20.09 -6.90
N PRO A 58 11.42 -19.86 -5.63
CA PRO A 58 12.05 -18.61 -5.23
C PRO A 58 13.28 -18.31 -6.08
N SER A 59 13.48 -17.02 -6.41
CA SER A 59 14.58 -16.61 -7.27
C SER A 59 15.92 -16.52 -6.55
N HIS A 60 15.89 -16.39 -5.22
CA HIS A 60 17.03 -16.10 -4.34
C HIS A 60 17.88 -14.89 -4.79
N SER A 61 17.28 -13.97 -5.57
CA SER A 61 17.96 -12.80 -6.11
C SER A 61 16.99 -11.64 -6.26
N LEU A 62 17.33 -10.49 -5.66
CA LEU A 62 16.56 -9.25 -5.80
C LEU A 62 16.58 -8.68 -7.23
N ASP A 63 17.54 -9.12 -8.05
CA ASP A 63 17.70 -8.71 -9.45
C ASP A 63 16.84 -9.54 -10.42
N LYS A 64 16.35 -10.70 -9.97
CA LYS A 64 15.54 -11.61 -10.78
C LYS A 64 14.20 -11.83 -10.10
N LEU A 65 13.12 -11.44 -10.77
CA LEU A 65 11.77 -11.59 -10.21
C LEU A 65 11.35 -13.07 -10.04
N GLY A 66 11.88 -13.99 -10.86
CA GLY A 66 11.37 -15.37 -10.90
C GLY A 66 9.94 -15.45 -11.47
N CYS A 67 9.37 -16.65 -11.51
CA CYS A 67 8.05 -16.89 -12.09
C CYS A 67 6.91 -16.39 -11.19
N ASN A 68 7.09 -16.44 -9.86
CA ASN A 68 6.10 -16.05 -8.86
C ASN A 68 6.46 -14.77 -8.08
N GLY A 69 7.60 -14.12 -8.37
CA GLY A 69 7.99 -12.90 -7.66
C GLY A 69 8.46 -13.13 -6.21
N VAL A 70 8.74 -14.37 -5.85
CA VAL A 70 9.19 -14.79 -4.51
C VAL A 70 10.72 -14.75 -4.47
N LEU A 71 11.27 -14.06 -3.48
CA LEU A 71 12.70 -13.99 -3.22
C LEU A 71 13.18 -15.25 -2.51
N ASP A 72 12.54 -15.60 -1.40
CA ASP A 72 12.97 -16.67 -0.52
C ASP A 72 11.79 -17.20 0.32
N VAL A 73 11.94 -18.42 0.82
CA VAL A 73 11.01 -19.05 1.77
C VAL A 73 11.82 -19.53 2.95
N THR A 74 11.69 -18.85 4.09
CA THR A 74 12.53 -19.08 5.25
C THR A 74 11.74 -19.59 6.45
N PRO A 75 12.36 -20.37 7.36
CA PRO A 75 11.71 -20.78 8.59
C PRO A 75 11.40 -19.59 9.50
N GLU A 76 10.21 -19.56 10.11
CA GLU A 76 9.80 -18.52 11.07
C GLU A 76 9.09 -19.17 12.28
N HIS A 77 8.93 -18.42 13.39
CA HIS A 77 8.32 -18.88 14.64
C HIS A 77 6.91 -19.41 14.46
N CYS A 78 6.11 -18.81 13.57
CA CYS A 78 4.73 -19.18 13.31
C CYS A 78 4.59 -20.30 12.25
N GLY A 79 5.65 -20.60 11.51
CA GLY A 79 5.67 -21.51 10.38
C GLY A 79 6.79 -21.14 9.41
N ILE A 80 6.44 -20.52 8.29
CA ILE A 80 7.41 -20.01 7.30
C ILE A 80 7.13 -18.54 7.03
N GLU A 81 8.15 -17.82 6.57
CA GLU A 81 8.07 -16.48 6.02
C GLU A 81 8.37 -16.55 4.52
N ILE A 82 7.49 -15.98 3.72
CA ILE A 82 7.65 -15.90 2.26
C ILE A 82 8.00 -14.46 1.94
N ARG A 83 9.24 -14.26 1.47
CA ARG A 83 9.76 -12.95 1.09
C ARG A 83 9.45 -12.70 -0.37
N ILE A 84 8.79 -11.58 -0.66
CA ILE A 84 8.30 -11.24 -2.00
C ILE A 84 9.01 -9.98 -2.46
N ILE A 85 9.63 -10.00 -3.65
CA ILE A 85 10.50 -8.92 -4.17
C ILE A 85 9.71 -7.62 -4.40
N GLY A 86 8.39 -7.72 -4.49
CA GLY A 86 7.54 -6.63 -4.97
C GLY A 86 7.75 -6.36 -6.46
N ARG A 87 6.83 -5.62 -7.06
CA ARG A 87 6.99 -5.05 -8.40
C ARG A 87 6.96 -3.54 -8.30
N GLN A 88 7.42 -2.86 -9.36
CA GLN A 88 7.05 -1.47 -9.53
C GLN A 88 5.51 -1.35 -9.44
N PRO A 89 4.98 -0.31 -8.79
CA PRO A 89 3.55 -0.14 -8.51
C PRO A 89 2.65 -0.20 -9.75
N HIS A 90 2.21 -1.41 -10.10
CA HIS A 90 1.14 -1.68 -11.06
C HIS A 90 0.13 -2.63 -10.41
N PHE A 91 -1.08 -2.13 -10.16
CA PHE A 91 -2.07 -2.82 -9.32
C PHE A 91 -2.36 -4.25 -9.80
N ARG A 92 -2.77 -4.41 -11.05
CA ARG A 92 -3.12 -5.74 -11.61
C ARG A 92 -1.99 -6.74 -11.56
N LYS A 93 -0.76 -6.34 -11.92
CA LYS A 93 0.38 -7.26 -11.91
C LYS A 93 0.80 -7.68 -10.51
N LEU A 94 0.63 -6.81 -9.52
CA LEU A 94 0.80 -7.18 -8.12
C LEU A 94 -0.34 -8.11 -7.65
N GLN A 95 -1.59 -7.78 -7.96
CA GLN A 95 -2.75 -8.61 -7.62
C GLN A 95 -2.66 -10.02 -8.22
N GLU A 96 -2.32 -10.14 -9.51
CA GLU A 96 -2.08 -11.42 -10.19
C GLU A 96 -0.98 -12.24 -9.49
N GLN A 97 0.11 -11.58 -9.05
CA GLN A 97 1.22 -12.23 -8.36
C GLN A 97 0.79 -12.77 -7.00
N TYR A 98 0.16 -11.95 -6.16
CA TYR A 98 -0.34 -12.39 -4.86
C TYR A 98 -1.42 -13.46 -4.99
N SER A 99 -2.29 -13.37 -6.02
CA SER A 99 -3.32 -14.38 -6.28
C SER A 99 -2.69 -15.75 -6.56
N LYS A 100 -1.62 -15.82 -7.37
CA LYS A 100 -0.88 -17.06 -7.62
C LYS A 100 -0.24 -17.61 -6.35
N ILE A 101 0.40 -16.76 -5.56
CA ILE A 101 1.02 -17.15 -4.28
C ILE A 101 -0.06 -17.71 -3.33
N PHE A 102 -1.18 -17.02 -3.19
CA PHE A 102 -2.26 -17.45 -2.31
C PHE A 102 -2.97 -18.71 -2.79
N GLN A 103 -3.11 -18.91 -4.10
CA GLN A 103 -3.64 -20.18 -4.63
C GLN A 103 -2.76 -21.35 -4.19
N VAL A 104 -1.44 -21.24 -4.36
CA VAL A 104 -0.49 -22.28 -3.91
C VAL A 104 -0.62 -22.50 -2.40
N LEU A 105 -0.69 -21.43 -1.61
CA LEU A 105 -0.81 -21.53 -0.16
C LEU A 105 -2.12 -22.20 0.28
N GLN A 106 -3.23 -21.88 -0.37
CA GLN A 106 -4.53 -22.49 -0.09
C GLN A 106 -4.56 -23.97 -0.49
N ASP A 107 -4.04 -24.31 -1.67
CA ASP A 107 -3.94 -25.70 -2.16
C ASP A 107 -3.11 -26.57 -1.22
N LYS A 108 -2.10 -25.98 -0.59
CA LYS A 108 -1.24 -26.62 0.41
C LYS A 108 -1.78 -26.53 1.83
N GLY A 109 -2.95 -25.92 2.05
CA GLY A 109 -3.61 -25.83 3.36
C GLY A 109 -2.94 -24.88 4.37
N ALA A 110 -2.19 -23.89 3.88
CA ALA A 110 -1.57 -22.85 4.71
C ALA A 110 -2.62 -22.12 5.54
N ARG A 111 -2.22 -21.63 6.72
CA ARG A 111 -3.14 -20.99 7.66
C ARG A 111 -2.57 -19.66 8.15
N PRO A 112 -3.27 -18.53 7.95
CA PRO A 112 -2.97 -17.32 8.71
C PRO A 112 -3.40 -17.55 10.17
N LYS A 113 -2.54 -17.21 11.12
CA LYS A 113 -2.81 -17.27 12.56
C LYS A 113 -2.58 -15.91 13.17
N ALA A 114 -3.10 -15.70 14.39
CA ALA A 114 -2.82 -14.49 15.16
C ALA A 114 -1.32 -14.20 15.38
N THR A 115 -0.43 -15.20 15.29
CA THR A 115 1.03 -14.99 15.34
C THR A 115 1.61 -14.42 14.05
N CYS A 116 0.98 -14.71 12.91
CA CYS A 116 1.49 -14.39 11.59
C CYS A 116 1.41 -12.88 11.32
N GLY A 117 2.55 -12.28 11.00
CA GLY A 117 2.67 -10.91 10.51
C GLY A 117 2.54 -10.79 8.99
N LEU A 118 2.27 -9.56 8.55
CA LEU A 118 2.49 -9.14 7.18
C LEU A 118 3.35 -7.88 7.23
N HIS A 119 4.60 -7.97 6.79
CA HIS A 119 5.50 -6.82 6.80
C HIS A 119 5.64 -6.24 5.40
N PHE A 120 5.68 -4.92 5.29
CA PHE A 120 5.89 -4.23 4.02
C PHE A 120 7.19 -3.46 4.07
N HIS A 121 8.10 -3.78 3.16
CA HIS A 121 9.37 -3.07 3.01
C HIS A 121 9.25 -2.06 1.89
N LEU A 122 9.50 -0.79 2.18
CA LEU A 122 9.80 0.20 1.13
C LEU A 122 11.31 0.18 0.93
N LEU A 123 11.75 -0.23 -0.25
CA LEU A 123 13.15 -0.27 -0.62
C LEU A 123 13.37 0.49 -1.93
N THR A 124 14.49 1.19 -2.04
CA THR A 124 14.90 1.89 -3.27
C THR A 124 16.18 1.25 -3.85
N PRO A 125 16.12 -0.02 -4.30
CA PRO A 125 17.30 -0.71 -4.79
C PRO A 125 17.86 0.01 -6.02
N GLY A 126 19.14 0.33 -5.98
CA GLY A 126 19.80 1.05 -7.08
C GLY A 126 19.57 2.57 -7.08
N LEU A 127 18.93 3.14 -6.07
CA LEU A 127 18.97 4.59 -5.86
C LEU A 127 20.43 5.02 -5.68
N GLY A 128 20.86 6.02 -6.45
CA GLY A 128 22.26 6.46 -6.50
C GLY A 128 22.60 7.63 -5.57
N GLU A 129 21.61 8.15 -4.85
CA GLU A 129 21.75 9.37 -4.04
C GLU A 129 20.97 9.27 -2.71
N PRO A 130 21.40 10.00 -1.67
CA PRO A 130 20.78 9.91 -0.37
C PRO A 130 19.43 10.64 -0.31
N VAL A 131 18.42 10.01 0.30
CA VAL A 131 17.10 10.60 0.49
C VAL A 131 17.14 11.63 1.62
N PRO A 132 16.65 12.86 1.43
CA PRO A 132 16.60 13.88 2.47
C PRO A 132 15.94 13.37 3.75
N GLU A 133 16.59 13.60 4.90
CA GLU A 133 16.08 13.19 6.22
C GLU A 133 14.63 13.66 6.45
N LEU A 134 14.32 14.85 5.96
CA LEU A 134 13.01 15.50 6.09
C LEU A 134 11.86 14.66 5.54
N ILE A 135 12.09 13.88 4.47
CA ILE A 135 11.07 12.99 3.89
C ILE A 135 10.73 11.88 4.88
N LEU A 136 11.74 11.24 5.49
CA LEU A 136 11.50 10.19 6.48
C LEU A 136 10.94 10.76 7.79
N ALA A 137 11.34 11.96 8.19
CA ALA A 137 10.75 12.65 9.34
C ALA A 137 9.24 12.87 9.16
N ASN A 138 8.82 13.29 7.96
CA ASN A 138 7.40 13.44 7.64
C ASN A 138 6.68 12.10 7.53
N LEU A 139 7.29 11.06 6.96
CA LEU A 139 6.70 9.73 6.90
C LEU A 139 6.52 9.13 8.31
N TRP A 140 7.51 9.32 9.19
CA TRP A 140 7.46 8.92 10.59
C TRP A 140 6.29 9.62 11.31
N ASN A 141 6.14 10.93 11.17
CA ASN A 141 5.03 11.65 11.79
C ASN A 141 3.67 11.39 11.16
N LEU A 142 3.61 11.12 9.84
CA LEU A 142 2.39 10.70 9.17
C LEU A 142 1.94 9.33 9.71
N THR A 143 2.87 8.39 9.84
CA THR A 143 2.64 7.06 10.44
C THR A 143 2.19 7.19 11.89
N ARG A 144 2.88 8.01 12.71
CA ARG A 144 2.48 8.27 14.11
C ARG A 144 1.07 8.83 14.20
N ARG A 145 0.77 9.88 13.42
CA ARG A 145 -0.51 10.58 13.45
C ARG A 145 -1.68 9.65 13.13
N TYR A 146 -1.49 8.71 12.21
CA TYR A 146 -2.54 7.79 11.78
C TYR A 146 -2.32 6.35 12.27
N ALA A 147 -1.50 6.13 13.28
CA ALA A 147 -1.16 4.80 13.78
C ALA A 147 -2.39 3.93 14.17
N PRO A 148 -3.40 4.44 14.93
CA PRO A 148 -4.57 3.63 15.24
C PRO A 148 -5.38 3.29 13.98
N GLU A 149 -5.53 4.22 13.05
CA GLU A 149 -6.23 4.00 11.79
C GLU A 149 -5.50 3.00 10.89
N LEU A 150 -4.18 3.13 10.79
CA LEU A 150 -3.31 2.20 10.05
C LEU A 150 -3.38 0.80 10.64
N LYS A 151 -3.38 0.67 11.97
CA LYS A 151 -3.55 -0.63 12.63
C LYS A 151 -4.95 -1.20 12.37
N PHE A 152 -5.99 -0.37 12.39
CA PHE A 152 -7.37 -0.77 12.13
C PHE A 152 -7.62 -1.21 10.69
N ILE A 153 -7.27 -0.40 9.69
CA ILE A 153 -7.48 -0.70 8.26
C ILE A 153 -6.68 -1.93 7.80
N THR A 154 -5.58 -2.25 8.49
CA THR A 154 -4.73 -3.42 8.20
C THR A 154 -4.93 -4.61 9.16
N SER A 155 -5.95 -4.56 10.02
CA SER A 155 -6.24 -5.61 11.00
C SER A 155 -6.82 -6.87 10.34
N GLY A 156 -6.42 -8.04 10.88
CA GLY A 156 -6.73 -9.35 10.28
C GLY A 156 -7.27 -10.39 11.28
N GLY A 157 -7.56 -10.00 12.52
CA GLY A 157 -8.06 -10.89 13.56
C GLY A 157 -9.45 -11.48 13.28
N GLU A 158 -9.81 -12.56 13.97
CA GLU A 158 -11.02 -13.33 13.64
C GLU A 158 -12.23 -13.11 14.55
N LYS A 159 -12.06 -12.41 15.69
CA LYS A 159 -13.14 -12.18 16.67
C LYS A 159 -13.11 -10.76 17.20
N ARG A 160 -14.25 -10.29 17.71
CA ARG A 160 -14.43 -8.91 18.19
C ARG A 160 -13.51 -8.57 19.36
N GLU A 161 -13.22 -9.56 20.21
CA GLU A 161 -12.29 -9.50 21.32
C GLU A 161 -10.81 -9.72 20.91
N SER A 162 -10.54 -9.95 19.62
CA SER A 162 -9.19 -10.19 19.09
C SER A 162 -9.02 -9.66 17.66
N LEU A 163 -9.34 -8.38 17.43
CA LEU A 163 -9.28 -7.77 16.10
C LEU A 163 -7.86 -7.69 15.54
N CYS A 164 -6.86 -7.58 16.41
CA CYS A 164 -5.47 -7.32 16.03
C CYS A 164 -4.49 -8.35 16.64
N ARG A 165 -3.34 -8.53 15.98
CA ARG A 165 -2.20 -9.27 16.53
C ARG A 165 -1.62 -8.59 17.77
N ARG A 166 -1.15 -9.42 18.73
CA ARG A 166 -0.55 -9.00 20.00
C ARG A 166 0.63 -8.04 19.82
N ARG A 167 0.72 -7.04 20.69
CA ARG A 167 1.75 -5.98 20.66
C ARG A 167 3.19 -6.48 20.71
N ASN A 168 3.44 -7.60 21.38
CA ASN A 168 4.78 -8.23 21.39
C ASN A 168 5.27 -8.69 20.00
N HIS A 169 4.44 -8.64 18.96
CA HIS A 169 4.90 -8.88 17.59
C HIS A 169 4.94 -7.60 16.73
N ASN A 170 4.30 -6.52 17.19
CA ASN A 170 4.36 -5.18 16.58
C ASN A 170 3.94 -4.12 17.63
N SER A 171 4.88 -3.28 18.04
CA SER A 171 4.74 -2.38 19.18
C SER A 171 4.92 -0.93 18.77
N HIS A 172 3.92 -0.12 19.10
CA HIS A 172 3.91 1.32 18.88
C HIS A 172 4.57 2.13 20.01
N LEU A 173 4.93 1.48 21.13
CA LEU A 173 5.25 2.17 22.39
C LEU A 173 6.42 3.15 22.29
N GLU A 174 7.46 2.84 21.51
CA GLU A 174 8.55 3.77 21.28
C GLU A 174 8.16 4.82 20.24
N MET A 175 7.56 4.38 19.13
CA MET A 175 7.17 5.25 18.03
C MET A 175 6.27 6.41 18.47
N VAL A 176 5.31 6.18 19.38
CA VAL A 176 4.43 7.27 19.86
C VAL A 176 5.18 8.35 20.66
N ASN A 177 6.30 8.00 21.29
CA ASN A 177 7.07 8.91 22.15
C ASN A 177 8.20 9.64 21.42
N LEU A 178 8.75 9.04 20.36
CA LEU A 178 9.88 9.58 19.62
C LEU A 178 9.43 10.53 18.51
N SER A 179 9.80 11.81 18.61
CA SER A 179 9.31 12.87 17.72
C SER A 179 10.43 13.53 16.93
N PRO A 180 10.33 13.60 15.58
CA PRO A 180 11.23 14.36 14.73
C PRO A 180 11.27 15.88 15.01
N GLY A 181 10.29 16.39 15.78
CA GLY A 181 10.31 17.78 16.26
C GLY A 181 11.30 18.03 17.41
N MET A 182 11.82 16.98 18.04
CA MET A 182 12.76 17.06 19.17
C MET A 182 14.08 16.34 18.90
N MET A 183 14.11 15.44 17.92
CA MET A 183 15.21 14.52 17.65
C MET A 183 15.36 14.34 16.14
N SER A 184 16.57 14.16 15.65
CA SER A 184 16.83 13.67 14.28
C SER A 184 16.35 12.21 14.13
N ILE A 185 16.10 11.78 12.89
CA ILE A 185 15.78 10.38 12.58
C ILE A 185 16.92 9.46 13.01
N LYS A 186 18.17 9.91 12.92
CA LYS A 186 19.34 9.16 13.42
C LYS A 186 19.29 8.90 14.92
N GLU A 187 18.88 9.90 15.70
CA GLU A 187 18.68 9.76 17.14
C GLU A 187 17.48 8.85 17.44
N ILE A 188 16.39 8.95 16.66
CA ILE A 188 15.24 8.05 16.76
C ILE A 188 15.67 6.60 16.51
N LYS A 189 16.38 6.29 15.40
CA LYS A 189 16.91 4.94 15.13
C LYS A 189 17.76 4.43 16.30
N THR A 190 18.63 5.29 16.84
CA THR A 190 19.49 4.94 17.98
C THR A 190 18.68 4.63 19.24
N ALA A 191 17.61 5.39 19.50
CA ALA A 191 16.71 5.17 20.64
C ALA A 191 15.92 3.86 20.49
N LEU A 192 15.41 3.56 19.28
CA LEU A 192 14.74 2.29 18.97
C LEU A 192 15.66 1.10 19.22
N LYS A 193 16.88 1.14 18.69
CA LYS A 193 17.89 0.07 18.86
C LYS A 193 18.29 -0.16 20.31
N LYS A 194 18.31 0.89 21.13
CA LYS A 194 18.68 0.83 22.55
C LYS A 194 17.48 0.58 23.47
N SER A 195 16.26 0.50 22.94
CA SER A 195 15.08 0.30 23.78
C SER A 195 15.14 -1.06 24.47
N HIS A 196 14.99 -1.04 25.79
CA HIS A 196 14.76 -2.25 26.59
C HIS A 196 13.27 -2.61 26.69
N ARG A 197 12.38 -1.76 26.18
CA ARG A 197 10.92 -1.93 26.23
C ARG A 197 10.39 -2.64 24.98
N VAL A 198 10.95 -2.31 23.82
CA VAL A 198 10.53 -2.85 22.52
C VAL A 198 11.78 -3.30 21.76
N PRO A 199 11.94 -4.60 21.47
CA PRO A 199 12.98 -5.09 20.58
C PRO A 199 12.96 -4.37 19.22
N GLU A 200 14.12 -4.12 18.63
CA GLU A 200 14.26 -3.34 17.38
C GLU A 200 13.31 -3.85 16.26
N HIS A 201 13.36 -5.16 16.00
CA HIS A 201 12.49 -5.86 15.02
C HIS A 201 11.01 -5.96 15.43
N GLN A 202 10.57 -5.38 16.54
CA GLN A 202 9.16 -5.36 16.93
C GLN A 202 8.57 -3.96 16.83
N ASN A 203 9.34 -2.96 16.41
CA ASN A 203 8.81 -1.61 16.26
C ASN A 203 7.77 -1.53 15.15
N PHE A 204 6.72 -0.74 15.40
CA PHE A 204 5.61 -0.50 14.48
C PHE A 204 6.08 -0.08 13.07
N LEU A 205 7.06 0.84 13.04
CA LEU A 205 7.86 1.20 11.87
C LEU A 205 9.33 0.93 12.21
N ASN A 206 9.91 -0.07 11.55
CA ASN A 206 11.27 -0.50 11.79
C ASN A 206 12.25 0.26 10.86
N LEU A 207 13.33 0.74 11.47
CA LEU A 207 14.40 1.54 10.85
C LEU A 207 15.76 0.81 10.87
N GLU A 208 15.77 -0.49 11.13
CA GLU A 208 17.00 -1.28 11.25
C GLU A 208 17.91 -1.13 10.01
N HIS A 209 17.30 -1.12 8.82
CA HIS A 209 17.99 -1.21 7.53
C HIS A 209 18.36 0.13 6.87
N ILE A 210 17.98 1.28 7.43
CA ILE A 210 18.43 2.59 6.90
C ILE A 210 19.83 2.91 7.42
N ASP A 211 20.64 3.66 6.68
CA ASP A 211 21.84 4.30 7.23
C ASP A 211 21.87 5.78 6.89
N PHE A 212 22.81 6.51 7.51
CA PHE A 212 22.91 7.96 7.41
C PHE A 212 24.27 8.38 6.86
N THR A 213 24.23 9.27 5.89
CA THR A 213 25.39 10.01 5.40
C THR A 213 25.89 11.01 6.45
N GLU A 214 27.03 11.65 6.17
CA GLU A 214 27.60 12.70 7.03
C GLU A 214 26.68 13.92 7.17
N THR A 215 25.84 14.21 6.15
CA THR A 215 24.89 15.33 6.15
C THR A 215 23.58 15.02 6.90
N GLY A 216 23.40 13.77 7.34
CA GLY A 216 22.19 13.27 7.99
C GLY A 216 21.14 12.72 7.03
N ASP A 217 21.39 12.74 5.72
CA ASP A 217 20.49 12.16 4.72
C ASP A 217 20.64 10.64 4.65
N ILE A 218 19.62 9.96 4.12
CA ILE A 218 19.41 8.52 4.29
C ILE A 218 19.92 7.73 3.08
N PHE A 219 20.82 6.77 3.33
CA PHE A 219 21.34 5.88 2.29
C PHE A 219 21.91 4.59 2.92
N PRO A 220 21.40 3.39 2.58
CA PRO A 220 20.26 3.13 1.70
C PRO A 220 18.92 3.52 2.34
N PHE A 221 17.88 3.70 1.52
CA PHE A 221 16.51 3.93 2.00
C PHE A 221 15.72 2.62 2.01
N HIS A 222 15.65 2.00 3.19
CA HIS A 222 14.93 0.75 3.44
C HIS A 222 14.24 0.80 4.80
N ILE A 223 12.91 0.91 4.79
CA ILE A 223 12.08 0.90 6.00
C ILE A 223 11.06 -0.23 5.94
N GLU A 224 10.56 -0.64 7.11
CA GLU A 224 9.64 -1.77 7.22
C GLU A 224 8.42 -1.41 8.10
N PHE A 225 7.22 -1.54 7.53
CA PHE A 225 5.96 -1.45 8.27
C PHE A 225 5.57 -2.83 8.81
N ARG A 226 5.54 -2.99 10.15
CA ARG A 226 5.35 -4.30 10.81
C ARG A 226 3.98 -4.50 11.45
N PHE A 227 3.19 -3.44 11.48
CA PHE A 227 1.87 -3.45 12.10
C PHE A 227 0.75 -4.16 11.34
N PRO A 228 0.81 -4.37 10.00
CA PRO A 228 -0.23 -5.13 9.33
C PRO A 228 -0.28 -6.57 9.85
N ASP A 229 -1.50 -7.07 10.07
CA ASP A 229 -1.71 -8.47 10.41
C ASP A 229 -1.75 -9.30 9.12
N ALA A 230 -1.40 -10.59 9.22
CA ALA A 230 -1.51 -11.48 8.07
C ALA A 230 -2.96 -11.64 7.60
N ASP A 231 -3.18 -11.43 6.30
CA ASP A 231 -4.44 -11.71 5.63
C ASP A 231 -4.20 -12.43 4.31
N PHE A 232 -5.17 -13.23 3.87
CA PHE A 232 -5.10 -14.03 2.65
C PHE A 232 -5.93 -13.40 1.52
N SER A 233 -5.86 -12.08 1.37
CA SER A 233 -6.49 -11.36 0.26
C SER A 233 -5.44 -10.72 -0.63
N ALA A 234 -5.30 -11.22 -1.86
CA ALA A 234 -4.42 -10.63 -2.87
C ALA A 234 -4.79 -9.16 -3.14
N THR A 235 -6.10 -8.88 -3.18
CA THR A 235 -6.62 -7.53 -3.43
C THR A 235 -6.29 -6.59 -2.27
N ALA A 236 -6.47 -7.01 -1.03
CA ALA A 236 -6.16 -6.19 0.14
C ALA A 236 -4.67 -5.90 0.28
N ILE A 237 -3.81 -6.91 0.14
CA ILE A 237 -2.34 -6.71 0.21
C ILE A 237 -1.88 -5.75 -0.89
N THR A 238 -2.41 -5.91 -2.11
CA THR A 238 -2.08 -5.00 -3.21
C THR A 238 -2.51 -3.56 -2.88
N ALA A 239 -3.71 -3.35 -2.35
CA ALA A 239 -4.17 -2.02 -1.95
C ALA A 239 -3.31 -1.41 -0.82
N LYS A 240 -2.89 -2.23 0.16
CA LYS A 240 -1.96 -1.82 1.24
C LYS A 240 -0.58 -1.44 0.70
N THR A 241 -0.07 -2.11 -0.34
CA THR A 241 1.15 -1.68 -1.05
C THR A 241 1.02 -0.23 -1.54
N PHE A 242 -0.11 0.12 -2.15
CA PHE A 242 -0.34 1.49 -2.63
C PHE A 242 -0.63 2.49 -1.51
N LEU A 243 -1.21 2.07 -0.39
CA LEU A 243 -1.32 2.89 0.82
C LEU A 243 0.07 3.37 1.28
N PHE A 244 1.03 2.45 1.42
CA PHE A 244 2.37 2.80 1.89
C PHE A 244 3.18 3.60 0.87
N LEU A 245 3.01 3.33 -0.43
CA LEU A 245 3.56 4.19 -1.48
C LEU A 245 2.97 5.61 -1.40
N ALA A 246 1.65 5.72 -1.28
CA ALA A 246 0.97 7.01 -1.20
C ALA A 246 1.42 7.80 0.03
N MET A 247 1.61 7.14 1.18
CA MET A 247 2.17 7.76 2.38
C MET A 247 3.59 8.29 2.16
N LEU A 248 4.48 7.52 1.51
CA LEU A 248 5.83 7.98 1.17
C LEU A 248 5.79 9.22 0.27
N LEU A 249 5.02 9.17 -0.83
CA LEU A 249 4.92 10.29 -1.77
C LEU A 249 4.24 11.51 -1.14
N LYS A 250 3.30 11.30 -0.20
CA LYS A 250 2.71 12.39 0.57
C LYS A 250 3.71 13.00 1.54
N ALA A 251 4.61 12.20 2.11
CA ALA A 251 5.67 12.73 2.97
C ALA A 251 6.60 13.68 2.20
N VAL A 252 6.87 13.40 0.92
CA VAL A 252 7.58 14.33 0.02
C VAL A 252 6.83 15.65 -0.13
N ASP A 253 5.52 15.60 -0.45
CA ASP A 253 4.68 16.82 -0.58
C ASP A 253 4.75 17.68 0.69
N LEU A 254 4.72 17.04 1.86
CA LEU A 254 4.76 17.73 3.16
C LEU A 254 6.13 18.34 3.45
N SER A 255 7.21 17.79 2.90
CA SER A 255 8.58 18.27 3.10
C SER A 255 8.85 19.64 2.47
N GLN A 256 7.96 20.14 1.60
CA GLN A 256 7.99 21.54 1.15
C GLN A 256 7.68 22.55 2.25
N TYR A 257 6.94 22.12 3.28
CA TYR A 257 6.44 23.02 4.33
C TYR A 257 7.20 22.87 5.65
N GLY A 258 7.99 21.80 5.80
CA GLY A 258 8.74 21.48 7.01
C GLY A 258 8.36 20.13 7.58
N VAL A 259 8.46 19.98 8.90
CA VAL A 259 8.11 18.73 9.59
C VAL A 259 6.68 18.85 10.11
N ILE A 260 5.78 17.96 9.69
CA ILE A 260 4.42 17.92 10.22
C ILE A 260 4.40 17.43 11.67
N HIS A 261 3.48 17.95 12.47
CA HIS A 261 3.22 17.50 13.83
C HIS A 261 2.01 16.56 13.87
N VAL A 262 1.95 15.71 14.91
CA VAL A 262 0.85 14.74 15.14
C VAL A 262 -0.50 15.39 15.52
N GLY A 263 -0.56 16.72 15.60
CA GLY A 263 -1.78 17.48 15.95
C GLY A 263 -1.81 17.98 17.39
N LYS A 264 -3.00 18.32 17.88
CA LYS A 264 -3.23 18.86 19.24
C LYS A 264 -3.06 17.78 20.30
N VAL A 265 -2.58 18.16 21.49
CA VAL A 265 -2.24 17.22 22.59
C VAL A 265 -3.39 16.30 22.99
N GLN A 266 -4.61 16.83 23.15
CA GLN A 266 -5.76 16.00 23.57
C GLN A 266 -6.16 14.97 22.50
N ALA A 267 -6.25 15.39 21.23
CA ALA A 267 -6.53 14.49 20.13
C ALA A 267 -5.44 13.41 19.98
N TRP A 268 -4.17 13.80 20.17
CA TRP A 268 -3.05 12.86 20.16
C TRP A 268 -3.15 11.83 21.29
N ARG A 269 -3.46 12.25 22.52
CA ARG A 269 -3.65 11.34 23.65
C ARG A 269 -4.78 10.35 23.38
N ARG A 270 -5.92 10.81 22.85
CA ARG A 270 -7.03 9.94 22.44
C ARG A 270 -6.61 8.88 21.42
N LYS A 271 -5.80 9.28 20.41
CA LYS A 271 -5.27 8.32 19.44
C LYS A 271 -4.35 7.28 20.05
N VAL A 272 -3.50 7.66 21.01
CA VAL A 272 -2.64 6.72 21.74
C VAL A 272 -3.46 5.76 22.59
N GLU A 273 -4.51 6.25 23.26
CA GLU A 273 -5.45 5.40 24.03
C GLU A 273 -6.12 4.35 23.13
N ILE A 274 -6.69 4.77 21.99
CA ILE A 274 -7.30 3.84 21.03
C ILE A 274 -6.28 2.83 20.50
N LEU A 275 -5.05 3.27 20.23
CA LEU A 275 -4.00 2.39 19.76
C LEU A 275 -3.56 1.36 20.83
N ASP A 276 -3.56 1.73 22.10
CA ASP A 276 -3.34 0.79 23.21
C ASP A 276 -4.48 -0.23 23.34
N GLU A 277 -5.74 0.15 23.07
CA GLU A 277 -6.88 -0.78 23.00
C GLU A 277 -6.75 -1.75 21.80
N LEU A 278 -6.29 -1.27 20.64
CA LEU A 278 -6.09 -2.12 19.46
C LEU A 278 -4.84 -3.02 19.58
N SER A 279 -3.77 -2.53 20.19
CA SER A 279 -2.47 -3.22 20.28
C SER A 279 -2.00 -3.33 21.72
N ASN A 280 -2.39 -4.41 22.38
CA ASN A 280 -1.97 -4.75 23.75
C ASN A 280 -1.53 -6.21 23.88
N ASN A 281 -1.15 -6.56 25.11
CA ASN A 281 -0.69 -7.89 25.50
C ASN A 281 -1.69 -8.63 26.42
N GLN A 282 -2.93 -8.15 26.52
CA GLN A 282 -3.94 -8.66 27.47
C GLN A 282 -4.77 -9.81 26.88
N GLY A 283 -4.72 -10.00 25.55
CA GLY A 283 -5.47 -11.05 24.87
C GLY A 283 -4.94 -12.46 25.08
N ASN A 284 -5.78 -13.43 24.78
CA ASN A 284 -5.41 -14.84 24.78
C ASN A 284 -4.46 -15.14 23.61
N LEU A 285 -3.51 -16.06 23.85
CA LEU A 285 -2.53 -16.50 22.86
C LEU A 285 -1.69 -15.33 22.28
N ALA A 286 -1.71 -15.15 20.97
CA ALA A 286 -0.94 -14.17 20.20
C ALA A 286 -1.81 -13.03 19.64
N ALA A 287 -3.00 -12.82 20.20
CA ALA A 287 -3.86 -11.69 19.87
C ALA A 287 -3.82 -10.60 20.94
N SER A 288 -4.18 -9.37 20.57
CA SER A 288 -4.55 -8.33 21.52
C SER A 288 -5.96 -8.57 22.06
N ASP A 289 -6.24 -8.11 23.27
CA ASP A 289 -7.60 -8.08 23.79
C ASP A 289 -8.26 -6.79 23.31
N THR A 290 -9.21 -6.92 22.40
CA THR A 290 -9.94 -5.77 21.84
C THR A 290 -11.38 -5.71 22.33
N SER A 291 -11.70 -6.38 23.43
CA SER A 291 -13.04 -6.33 24.05
C SER A 291 -13.44 -4.93 24.54
N GLY A 292 -12.45 -4.08 24.86
CA GLY A 292 -12.66 -2.68 25.23
C GLY A 292 -12.92 -1.74 24.05
N VAL A 293 -12.68 -2.17 22.81
CA VAL A 293 -12.93 -1.35 21.61
C VAL A 293 -14.43 -1.23 21.38
N THR A 294 -15.03 -0.09 21.69
CA THR A 294 -16.48 0.14 21.52
C THR A 294 -16.84 0.45 20.06
N ASP A 295 -18.14 0.43 19.73
CA ASP A 295 -18.60 0.83 18.40
C ASP A 295 -18.38 2.33 18.13
N GLU A 296 -18.39 3.17 19.18
CA GLU A 296 -18.00 4.57 19.10
C GLU A 296 -16.52 4.71 18.70
N MET A 297 -15.62 3.91 19.29
CA MET A 297 -14.21 3.88 18.89
C MET A 297 -14.03 3.38 17.45
N ILE A 298 -14.83 2.40 17.00
CA ILE A 298 -14.83 1.96 15.60
C ILE A 298 -15.23 3.11 14.67
N GLU A 299 -16.23 3.89 15.03
CA GLU A 299 -16.64 5.04 14.22
C GLU A 299 -15.60 6.16 14.21
N GLU A 300 -14.93 6.42 15.36
CA GLU A 300 -13.75 7.31 15.41
C GLU A 300 -12.64 6.83 14.47
N LEU A 301 -12.35 5.52 14.46
CA LEU A 301 -11.35 4.91 13.58
C LEU A 301 -11.72 5.01 12.11
N ARG A 302 -12.98 4.76 11.75
CA ARG A 302 -13.50 4.94 10.37
C ARG A 302 -13.32 6.37 9.90
N GLN A 303 -13.76 7.33 10.71
CA GLN A 303 -13.63 8.75 10.38
C GLN A 303 -12.15 9.17 10.23
N GLY A 304 -11.27 8.63 11.07
CA GLY A 304 -9.83 8.83 10.95
C GLY A 304 -9.24 8.18 9.69
N CYS A 305 -9.71 7.00 9.30
CA CYS A 305 -9.29 6.33 8.07
C CYS A 305 -9.70 7.16 6.85
N TYR A 306 -10.93 7.68 6.83
CA TYR A 306 -11.37 8.60 5.77
C TYR A 306 -10.52 9.87 5.73
N GLU A 307 -10.19 10.47 6.88
CA GLU A 307 -9.28 11.62 6.92
C GLU A 307 -7.91 11.29 6.30
N LEU A 308 -7.35 10.11 6.60
CA LEU A 308 -6.11 9.65 6.00
C LEU A 308 -6.25 9.45 4.48
N LEU A 309 -7.29 8.75 4.04
CA LEU A 309 -7.50 8.45 2.63
C LEU A 309 -7.80 9.72 1.81
N ASP A 310 -8.58 10.66 2.34
CA ASP A 310 -8.80 11.98 1.74
C ASP A 310 -7.49 12.77 1.62
N LEU A 311 -6.63 12.72 2.64
CA LEU A 311 -5.31 13.36 2.61
C LEU A 311 -4.41 12.77 1.51
N LEU A 312 -4.54 11.47 1.25
CA LEU A 312 -3.78 10.72 0.26
C LEU A 312 -4.42 10.71 -1.14
N ALA A 313 -5.71 11.03 -1.27
CA ALA A 313 -6.44 10.95 -2.53
C ALA A 313 -5.76 11.70 -3.70
N PRO A 314 -5.20 12.91 -3.52
CA PRO A 314 -4.44 13.58 -4.60
C PRO A 314 -3.21 12.80 -5.06
N THR A 315 -2.60 11.99 -4.18
CA THR A 315 -1.49 11.10 -4.53
C THR A 315 -1.97 9.89 -5.31
N PHE A 316 -3.12 9.30 -4.94
CA PHE A 316 -3.73 8.19 -5.65
C PHE A 316 -4.12 8.55 -7.09
N ASN A 317 -4.55 9.77 -7.34
CA ASN A 317 -4.85 10.27 -8.71
C ASN A 317 -3.65 10.19 -9.67
N ARG A 318 -2.42 10.02 -9.16
CA ARG A 318 -1.22 9.83 -9.98
C ARG A 318 -0.99 8.37 -10.38
N PHE A 319 -1.67 7.44 -9.74
CA PHE A 319 -1.56 6.01 -10.05
C PHE A 319 -2.55 5.67 -11.15
N ILE A 320 -2.03 5.37 -12.33
CA ILE A 320 -2.82 5.02 -13.51
C ILE A 320 -3.54 3.68 -13.27
N ASP A 321 -4.82 3.60 -13.63
CA ASP A 321 -5.68 2.41 -13.59
C ASP A 321 -5.59 1.65 -12.25
N ASN A 322 -5.78 2.39 -11.14
CA ASN A 322 -5.49 1.90 -9.81
C ASN A 322 -6.70 1.98 -8.86
N PRO A 323 -7.38 0.85 -8.59
CA PRO A 323 -8.55 0.83 -7.70
C PRO A 323 -8.18 0.80 -6.20
N ALA A 324 -6.91 0.98 -5.82
CA ALA A 324 -6.49 0.83 -4.43
C ALA A 324 -7.22 1.78 -3.48
N LEU A 325 -7.52 3.01 -3.89
CA LEU A 325 -8.22 3.96 -3.03
C LEU A 325 -9.63 3.46 -2.67
N ASP A 326 -10.38 2.92 -3.64
CA ASP A 326 -11.72 2.39 -3.41
C ASP A 326 -11.70 1.15 -2.53
N ILE A 327 -10.70 0.28 -2.71
CA ILE A 327 -10.49 -0.89 -1.86
C ILE A 327 -10.12 -0.47 -0.43
N LEU A 328 -9.23 0.51 -0.28
CA LEU A 328 -8.86 1.04 1.04
C LEU A 328 -10.05 1.73 1.71
N THR A 329 -10.89 2.42 0.95
CA THR A 329 -12.14 3.04 1.44
C THR A 329 -13.10 1.94 1.94
N ALA A 330 -13.21 0.82 1.22
CA ALA A 330 -13.95 -0.35 1.70
C ALA A 330 -13.39 -0.92 3.01
N LEU A 331 -12.06 -1.03 3.09
CA LEU A 331 -11.36 -1.54 4.28
C LEU A 331 -11.42 -0.55 5.45
N ALA A 332 -11.59 0.74 5.19
CA ALA A 332 -11.85 1.74 6.23
C ALA A 332 -13.21 1.52 6.88
N GLU A 333 -14.26 1.26 6.09
CA GLU A 333 -15.60 0.93 6.58
C GLU A 333 -15.64 -0.40 7.34
N GLN A 334 -15.05 -1.41 6.72
CA GLN A 334 -15.12 -2.78 7.20
C GLN A 334 -13.76 -3.46 6.94
N PRO A 335 -12.78 -3.30 7.84
CA PRO A 335 -11.51 -3.99 7.69
C PRO A 335 -11.71 -5.50 7.74
N ILE A 336 -10.71 -6.24 7.25
CA ILE A 336 -10.73 -7.70 7.18
C ILE A 336 -11.09 -8.31 8.55
N SER A 337 -10.58 -7.75 9.65
CA SER A 337 -10.92 -8.25 10.99
C SER A 337 -12.42 -8.21 11.29
N LEU A 338 -13.13 -7.15 10.90
CA LEU A 338 -14.58 -7.04 11.08
C LEU A 338 -15.35 -7.93 10.10
N MET A 339 -14.87 -8.12 8.87
CA MET A 339 -15.44 -9.12 7.95
C MET A 339 -15.31 -10.53 8.55
N ARG A 340 -14.13 -10.89 9.05
CA ARG A 340 -13.89 -12.16 9.73
C ARG A 340 -14.79 -12.36 10.96
N CYS A 341 -15.00 -11.32 11.77
CA CYS A 341 -15.94 -11.35 12.90
C CYS A 341 -17.39 -11.63 12.46
N ALA A 342 -17.78 -11.15 11.28
CA ALA A 342 -19.10 -11.38 10.70
C ALA A 342 -19.25 -12.78 10.07
N GLY A 343 -18.19 -13.59 10.05
CA GLY A 343 -18.22 -14.98 9.59
C GLY A 343 -17.73 -15.19 8.16
N TYR A 344 -17.26 -14.14 7.46
CA TYR A 344 -16.74 -14.28 6.11
C TYR A 344 -15.42 -15.06 6.08
N ASP A 345 -15.28 -15.97 5.12
CA ASP A 345 -14.03 -16.67 4.86
C ASP A 345 -13.08 -15.89 3.91
N TRP A 346 -11.87 -16.41 3.68
CA TRP A 346 -10.88 -15.73 2.85
C TRP A 346 -11.29 -15.61 1.38
N THR A 347 -12.01 -16.60 0.87
CA THR A 347 -12.48 -16.63 -0.52
C THR A 347 -13.58 -15.59 -0.72
N GLU A 348 -14.50 -15.49 0.24
CA GLU A 348 -15.57 -14.50 0.23
C GLU A 348 -15.02 -13.08 0.35
N ILE A 349 -14.07 -12.84 1.26
CA ILE A 349 -13.41 -11.55 1.43
C ILE A 349 -12.70 -11.14 0.14
N GLU A 350 -11.88 -12.03 -0.45
CA GLU A 350 -11.20 -11.75 -1.71
C GLU A 350 -12.20 -11.45 -2.82
N SER A 351 -13.29 -12.22 -2.94
CA SER A 351 -14.32 -11.98 -3.95
C SER A 351 -15.00 -10.60 -3.78
N ILE A 352 -15.32 -10.18 -2.55
CA ILE A 352 -15.92 -8.87 -2.28
C ILE A 352 -14.97 -7.75 -2.72
N LEU A 353 -13.70 -7.84 -2.34
CA LEU A 353 -12.71 -6.81 -2.64
C LEU A 353 -12.34 -6.79 -4.13
N ALA A 354 -12.15 -7.96 -4.74
CA ALA A 354 -11.84 -8.09 -6.17
C ALA A 354 -12.99 -7.56 -7.05
N ASN A 355 -14.25 -7.77 -6.64
CA ASN A 355 -15.39 -7.20 -7.35
C ASN A 355 -15.36 -5.66 -7.35
N ARG A 356 -14.97 -5.02 -6.23
CA ARG A 356 -14.76 -3.57 -6.19
C ARG A 356 -13.61 -3.15 -7.10
N ALA A 357 -12.51 -3.91 -7.10
CA ALA A 357 -11.35 -3.66 -7.97
C ALA A 357 -11.70 -3.74 -9.47
N ASN A 358 -12.70 -4.54 -9.84
CA ASN A 358 -13.07 -4.81 -11.23
C ASN A 358 -14.18 -3.90 -11.77
N GLN A 359 -14.75 -3.01 -10.94
CA GLN A 359 -15.83 -2.10 -11.38
C GLN A 359 -15.38 -1.14 -12.51
N ASP A 360 -14.07 -0.94 -12.68
CA ASP A 360 -13.49 -0.14 -13.78
C ASP A 360 -13.16 -0.95 -15.05
N GLU A 361 -13.24 -2.29 -15.03
CA GLU A 361 -12.86 -3.14 -16.18
C GLU A 361 -14.04 -3.59 -17.06
N ILE A 362 -15.28 -3.35 -16.64
CA ILE A 362 -16.45 -3.68 -17.46
C ILE A 362 -16.66 -2.54 -18.47
N GLY A 363 -16.01 -2.60 -19.63
CA GLY A 363 -16.32 -1.60 -20.65
C GLY A 363 -15.81 -1.86 -22.05
N PHE A 364 -14.61 -2.44 -22.20
CA PHE A 364 -13.95 -2.45 -23.50
C PHE A 364 -13.98 -3.80 -24.20
N ASP A 365 -14.76 -3.85 -25.27
CA ASP A 365 -14.76 -4.97 -26.21
C ASP A 365 -13.62 -4.83 -27.24
N GLU A 366 -13.52 -5.79 -28.15
CA GLU A 366 -12.49 -5.80 -29.20
C GLU A 366 -12.55 -4.56 -30.10
N THR A 367 -13.73 -3.96 -30.26
CA THR A 367 -13.92 -2.74 -31.05
C THR A 367 -13.31 -1.53 -30.35
N ASP A 368 -13.42 -1.45 -29.02
CA ASP A 368 -12.77 -0.39 -28.25
C ASP A 368 -11.25 -0.50 -28.31
N ARG A 369 -10.73 -1.73 -28.24
CA ARG A 369 -9.29 -1.98 -28.41
C ARG A 369 -8.80 -1.55 -29.78
N ARG A 370 -9.56 -1.85 -30.84
CA ARG A 370 -9.23 -1.40 -32.20
C ARG A 370 -9.34 0.11 -32.35
N LEU A 371 -10.36 0.74 -31.77
CA LEU A 371 -10.52 2.19 -31.75
C LEU A 371 -9.33 2.88 -31.06
N MET A 372 -8.95 2.41 -29.88
CA MET A 372 -7.78 2.90 -29.15
C MET A 372 -6.50 2.73 -29.96
N GLN A 373 -6.29 1.55 -30.56
CA GLN A 373 -5.13 1.27 -31.41
C GLN A 373 -5.05 2.25 -32.59
N CYS A 374 -6.15 2.51 -33.29
CA CYS A 374 -6.16 3.45 -34.41
C CYS A 374 -5.84 4.89 -34.00
N ILE A 375 -6.30 5.31 -32.81
CA ILE A 375 -5.99 6.64 -32.25
C ILE A 375 -4.50 6.72 -31.88
N GLU A 376 -3.96 5.72 -31.19
CA GLU A 376 -2.56 5.69 -30.75
C GLU A 376 -1.57 5.65 -31.91
N LEU A 377 -1.83 4.76 -32.87
CA LEU A 377 -0.97 4.58 -34.04
C LEU A 377 -1.17 5.69 -35.08
N GLY A 378 -2.19 6.54 -34.89
CA GLY A 378 -2.55 7.58 -35.86
C GLY A 378 -2.95 7.01 -37.21
N GLU A 379 -3.58 5.83 -37.26
CA GLU A 379 -3.98 5.17 -38.52
C GLU A 379 -4.96 6.01 -39.34
N TRP A 380 -5.68 6.93 -38.68
CA TRP A 380 -6.63 7.86 -39.30
C TRP A 380 -6.15 9.30 -39.10
N ASP A 381 -5.20 9.72 -39.93
CA ASP A 381 -4.65 11.06 -39.97
C ASP A 381 -5.05 11.84 -41.23
N ASN A 382 -4.59 13.10 -41.33
CA ASN A 382 -4.86 14.00 -42.46
C ASN A 382 -6.34 14.27 -42.73
N LEU A 383 -7.20 14.17 -41.71
CA LEU A 383 -8.62 14.45 -41.82
C LEU A 383 -8.92 15.92 -41.50
N ALA A 384 -9.84 16.50 -42.27
CA ALA A 384 -10.09 17.95 -42.27
C ALA A 384 -10.74 18.49 -40.99
N SER A 385 -11.40 17.63 -40.21
CA SER A 385 -12.10 18.03 -38.99
C SER A 385 -12.33 16.84 -38.04
N PRO A 386 -12.63 17.09 -36.76
CA PRO A 386 -13.07 16.05 -35.83
C PRO A 386 -14.29 15.27 -36.34
N ASP A 387 -15.24 15.93 -37.01
CA ASP A 387 -16.41 15.27 -37.57
C ASP A 387 -16.04 14.33 -38.71
N ALA A 388 -15.14 14.75 -39.61
CA ALA A 388 -14.64 13.90 -40.69
C ALA A 388 -13.92 12.66 -40.11
N TRP A 389 -13.20 12.84 -39.00
CA TRP A 389 -12.56 11.75 -38.28
C TRP A 389 -13.57 10.80 -37.65
N ARG A 390 -14.60 11.31 -36.97
CA ARG A 390 -15.66 10.48 -36.37
C ARG A 390 -16.39 9.68 -37.43
N TRP A 391 -16.70 10.27 -38.58
CA TRP A 391 -17.29 9.55 -39.70
C TRP A 391 -16.38 8.45 -40.25
N HIS A 392 -15.08 8.74 -40.38
CA HIS A 392 -14.10 7.76 -40.82
C HIS A 392 -13.97 6.59 -39.82
N ALA A 393 -13.85 6.89 -38.53
CA ALA A 393 -13.77 5.92 -37.45
C ALA A 393 -15.02 5.03 -37.38
N ALA A 394 -16.21 5.64 -37.43
CA ALA A 394 -17.48 4.91 -37.38
C ALA A 394 -17.59 3.91 -38.53
N ARG A 395 -17.21 4.33 -39.75
CA ARG A 395 -17.24 3.48 -40.93
C ARG A 395 -16.24 2.32 -40.84
N ASN A 396 -15.00 2.58 -40.41
CA ASN A 396 -13.95 1.56 -40.35
C ASN A 396 -14.17 0.54 -39.22
N LEU A 397 -14.85 0.94 -38.15
CA LEU A 397 -15.19 0.07 -37.03
C LEU A 397 -16.60 -0.52 -37.10
N TYR A 398 -17.33 -0.27 -38.19
CA TYR A 398 -18.73 -0.71 -38.35
C TYR A 398 -19.65 -0.25 -37.20
N LEU A 399 -19.41 0.95 -36.67
CA LEU A 399 -20.17 1.56 -35.58
C LEU A 399 -21.19 2.56 -36.11
N THR A 400 -22.32 2.68 -35.40
CA THR A 400 -23.20 3.84 -35.60
C THR A 400 -22.56 5.10 -35.00
N PRO A 401 -22.87 6.31 -35.50
CA PRO A 401 -22.34 7.55 -34.92
C PRO A 401 -22.61 7.69 -33.41
N GLN A 402 -23.79 7.24 -32.95
CA GLN A 402 -24.17 7.25 -31.54
C GLN A 402 -23.33 6.26 -30.72
N SER A 403 -23.06 5.06 -31.26
CA SER A 403 -22.20 4.09 -30.58
C SER A 403 -20.75 4.57 -30.53
N LEU A 404 -20.25 5.19 -31.60
CA LEU A 404 -18.91 5.75 -31.61
C LEU A 404 -18.82 6.90 -30.60
N GLU A 405 -19.79 7.81 -30.57
CA GLU A 405 -19.80 8.93 -29.63
C GLU A 405 -19.76 8.45 -28.18
N ARG A 406 -20.58 7.45 -27.83
CA ARG A 406 -20.56 6.85 -26.48
C ARG A 406 -19.18 6.29 -26.14
N ARG A 407 -18.59 5.52 -27.06
CA ARG A 407 -17.26 4.91 -26.86
C ARG A 407 -16.16 5.98 -26.78
N LEU A 408 -16.23 7.04 -27.60
CA LEU A 408 -15.31 8.17 -27.51
C LEU A 408 -15.48 8.95 -26.20
N GLN A 409 -16.69 9.11 -25.67
CA GLN A 409 -16.90 9.70 -24.34
C GLN A 409 -16.33 8.84 -23.22
N GLU A 410 -16.47 7.52 -23.32
CA GLU A 410 -15.86 6.56 -22.39
C GLU A 410 -14.33 6.65 -22.47
N LEU A 411 -13.75 6.68 -23.67
CA LEU A 411 -12.31 6.84 -23.89
C LEU A 411 -11.77 8.21 -23.48
N ASP A 412 -12.52 9.28 -23.68
CA ASP A 412 -12.17 10.65 -23.27
C ASP A 412 -12.07 10.75 -21.75
N LYS A 413 -13.04 10.17 -21.02
CA LYS A 413 -12.98 10.06 -19.56
C LYS A 413 -11.75 9.29 -19.08
N LEU A 414 -11.35 8.27 -19.82
CA LEU A 414 -10.31 7.33 -19.39
C LEU A 414 -8.89 7.80 -19.71
N ARG A 415 -8.70 8.41 -20.89
CA ARG A 415 -7.36 8.72 -21.42
C ARG A 415 -7.22 10.15 -21.95
N GLY A 416 -8.26 10.98 -21.84
CA GLY A 416 -8.31 12.32 -22.40
C GLY A 416 -8.21 12.30 -23.92
N LEU A 417 -9.21 12.80 -24.63
CA LEU A 417 -9.19 12.87 -26.08
C LEU A 417 -9.12 14.30 -26.55
N SER A 418 -8.21 14.57 -27.48
CA SER A 418 -8.11 15.87 -28.12
C SER A 418 -7.85 15.76 -29.61
N TRP A 419 -8.25 16.80 -30.33
CA TRP A 419 -8.02 16.92 -31.75
C TRP A 419 -6.69 17.61 -32.02
N ASP A 420 -5.76 16.93 -32.70
CA ASP A 420 -4.56 17.55 -33.24
C ASP A 420 -4.88 18.14 -34.62
N SER A 421 -5.13 19.45 -34.65
CA SER A 421 -5.40 20.19 -35.89
C SER A 421 -4.23 20.21 -36.88
N ARG A 422 -3.00 20.00 -36.43
CA ARG A 422 -1.81 19.97 -37.29
C ARG A 422 -1.72 18.66 -38.07
N GLN A 423 -2.09 17.55 -37.42
CA GLN A 423 -2.01 16.22 -38.01
C GLN A 423 -3.36 15.72 -38.55
N GLY A 424 -4.45 16.42 -38.24
CA GLY A 424 -5.79 16.02 -38.67
C GLY A 424 -6.22 14.69 -38.05
N LYS A 425 -5.96 14.47 -36.75
CA LYS A 425 -6.27 13.22 -36.05
C LYS A 425 -6.68 13.43 -34.59
N MET A 426 -7.36 12.44 -34.04
CA MET A 426 -7.56 12.34 -32.59
C MET A 426 -6.28 11.81 -31.92
N VAL A 427 -5.96 12.35 -30.74
CA VAL A 427 -4.83 11.92 -29.91
C VAL A 427 -5.27 11.80 -28.44
N PHE A 428 -4.64 10.86 -27.72
CA PHE A 428 -4.77 10.78 -26.28
C PHE A 428 -3.93 11.86 -25.59
N GLN A 429 -4.48 12.46 -24.53
CA GLN A 429 -3.75 13.38 -23.67
C GLN A 429 -2.99 12.56 -22.63
N SER A 430 -1.66 12.62 -22.69
CA SER A 430 -0.75 11.91 -21.77
C SER A 430 -0.86 12.39 -20.32
#